data_AF-A0A6G8PXG3-F1
#
_entry.id   AF-A0A6G8PXG3-F1
#
_cell.length_a   1.000
_cell.length_b   1.000
_cell.length_c   1.000
_cell.angle_alpha   90.00
_cell.angle_beta   90.00
_cell.angle_gamma   90.00
#
_symmetry.space_group_name_H-M   'P 1'
#
loop_
_entity.id
_entity.type
_entity.pdbx_description
1 polymer ?
#
loop_
_entity_poly.entity_id
_entity_poly.type
_entity_poly.pdbx_seq_one_letter_code
_entity_poly.pdbx_strand_id
1 'polypeptide(L)'
;MTSTTNGPGKVSTNGPAPVAVTLGRKPRPAGSGVGGGALAPGAGKTACIRTFGCQMNVHDSDRMLRMIRDAGYAEVQRYEDADVVVLNTCYVRENAVDRVRGHLGELSRLKKEGRVKKVALTGCVGAAKESSELQNTYGVDLVLGTHNTYELAEFVGLPGMEETYTPDLPGTEGEHQAFVTIMTGCNYQCSYCIVPTVRGRMACRPMEGVVEEVRRLVGSGTKYVTLLGQTVDAWREKDGGKRFCDLLERVADEAPRVWFTTSHPSNMEDRTLRLIGEKETIVGRLHLPVQSGSDRMLRAMHRGYKADRYRRKIEVFREAVPDGTLSTDIIVGHPGETEADHEETLRLVEDCAFDSAYVFKFSPRKGTEAAEMAAEETVPDDVSQKRFLQVLRAVEGNASRRNRAKVGALEEIYVRHGRTGEGRAIGETWSGHAVHVPTGAAPGEYVTARIEGAGPHVLYAGEPAF
;
A
#
# COMPACT_ATOMS: atom_id res chain seq x y z
N MET A 1 71.91 17.70 7.94
CA MET A 1 72.07 18.17 9.34
C MET A 1 70.93 19.17 9.56
N THR A 2 69.90 19.00 10.38
CA THR A 2 69.50 18.13 11.49
C THR A 2 67.97 18.31 11.56
N SER A 3 67.15 17.32 11.23
CA SER A 3 66.37 16.53 12.19
C SER A 3 66.06 17.24 13.52
N THR A 4 64.79 17.60 13.73
CA THR A 4 64.13 17.44 15.04
C THR A 4 62.61 17.29 14.87
N THR A 5 62.15 16.17 15.41
CA THR A 5 60.79 15.70 15.64
C THR A 5 60.01 16.59 16.61
N ASN A 6 58.69 16.71 16.42
CA ASN A 6 57.73 16.92 17.51
C ASN A 6 56.30 16.56 17.06
N GLY A 7 55.68 15.58 17.73
CA GLY A 7 54.24 15.54 17.96
C GLY A 7 54.01 15.46 19.48
N PRO A 8 52.78 15.27 19.98
CA PRO A 8 51.47 15.70 19.50
C PRO A 8 50.82 16.70 20.50
N GLY A 9 50.20 17.77 19.98
CA GLY A 9 49.49 18.75 20.81
C GLY A 9 48.06 18.33 21.10
N LYS A 10 47.76 18.02 22.36
CA LYS A 10 46.40 17.90 22.91
C LYS A 10 45.64 19.21 22.68
N VAL A 11 44.50 19.16 22.01
CA VAL A 11 43.53 20.27 21.98
C VAL A 11 42.30 19.89 22.79
N SER A 12 41.92 20.84 23.62
CA SER A 12 40.92 20.82 24.69
C SER A 12 39.53 20.38 24.23
N THR A 13 38.97 19.43 25.00
CA THR A 13 37.54 19.12 25.07
C THR A 13 36.83 20.20 25.88
N ASN A 14 36.13 21.13 25.22
CA ASN A 14 35.13 22.00 25.84
C ASN A 14 34.03 22.28 24.81
N GLY A 15 33.13 21.31 24.62
CA GLY A 15 31.84 21.53 23.97
C GLY A 15 30.81 21.91 25.05
N PRO A 16 29.89 22.85 24.77
CA PRO A 16 28.89 23.27 25.75
C PRO A 16 27.92 22.12 26.07
N ALA A 17 27.55 22.01 27.35
CA ALA A 17 26.59 21.03 27.85
C ALA A 17 25.22 21.17 27.18
N PRO A 18 24.46 20.07 26.99
CA PRO A 18 23.12 20.13 26.40
C PRO A 18 22.18 20.90 27.33
N VAL A 19 21.65 22.02 26.82
CA VAL A 19 20.62 22.81 27.47
C VAL A 19 19.30 22.05 27.40
N ALA A 20 18.79 21.63 28.55
CA ALA A 20 17.44 21.11 28.71
C ALA A 20 16.43 22.21 28.37
N VAL A 21 15.59 21.99 27.35
CA VAL A 21 14.45 22.88 27.03
C VAL A 21 13.17 22.22 27.52
N THR A 22 12.63 22.80 28.58
CA THR A 22 11.35 22.55 29.21
C THR A 22 10.19 22.83 28.25
N LEU A 23 9.39 21.81 27.92
CA LEU A 23 8.11 22.01 27.22
C LEU A 23 7.06 22.56 28.18
N GLY A 24 6.88 23.88 28.15
CA GLY A 24 5.80 24.55 28.88
C GLY A 24 5.24 25.72 28.09
N ARG A 25 4.07 25.54 27.47
CA ARG A 25 3.07 26.62 27.38
C ARG A 25 1.66 26.08 27.11
N LYS A 26 0.76 26.37 28.07
CA LYS A 26 -0.69 26.23 27.98
C LYS A 26 -1.27 27.15 26.88
N PRO A 27 -2.34 26.76 26.18
CA PRO A 27 -3.19 27.72 25.46
C PRO A 27 -4.14 28.43 26.44
N ARG A 28 -4.30 29.76 26.29
CA ARG A 28 -5.39 30.55 26.90
C ARG A 28 -6.24 31.19 25.78
N PRO A 29 -7.50 31.57 26.06
CA PRO A 29 -8.62 31.47 25.13
C PRO A 29 -9.12 32.83 24.59
N ALA A 30 -9.89 32.77 23.50
CA ALA A 30 -10.97 33.70 23.08
C ALA A 30 -11.66 33.06 21.85
N GLY A 31 -12.97 33.11 21.59
CA GLY A 31 -14.13 33.70 22.26
C GLY A 31 -15.37 33.61 21.35
N SER A 32 -16.37 32.86 21.80
CA SER A 32 -17.84 33.11 21.73
C SER A 32 -18.63 33.26 20.40
N GLY A 33 -19.56 32.32 20.21
CA GLY A 33 -20.85 32.42 19.47
C GLY A 33 -20.91 31.54 18.21
N VAL A 34 -21.87 30.64 17.95
CA VAL A 34 -23.18 30.31 18.54
C VAL A 34 -23.53 28.86 18.13
N GLY A 35 -24.03 28.04 19.08
CA GLY A 35 -25.10 27.05 18.83
C GLY A 35 -24.78 25.71 18.14
N GLY A 36 -24.19 24.78 18.89
CA GLY A 36 -24.21 23.35 18.56
C GLY A 36 -23.62 22.57 19.74
N GLY A 37 -24.46 21.88 20.52
CA GLY A 37 -24.09 21.31 21.82
C GLY A 37 -22.89 20.35 21.74
N ALA A 38 -21.72 20.83 22.17
CA ALA A 38 -20.57 19.99 22.46
C ALA A 38 -20.86 19.23 23.77
N LEU A 39 -21.07 17.92 23.65
CA LEU A 39 -21.09 17.00 24.79
C LEU A 39 -19.72 17.06 25.50
N ALA A 40 -19.74 17.28 26.81
CA ALA A 40 -18.59 17.12 27.68
C ALA A 40 -18.02 15.69 27.57
N PRO A 41 -16.70 15.46 27.79
CA PRO A 41 -16.12 14.12 27.75
C PRO A 41 -16.61 13.33 28.98
N GLY A 42 -17.75 12.65 28.84
CA GLY A 42 -18.07 11.50 29.65
C GLY A 42 -17.10 10.35 29.33
N ALA A 43 -16.98 9.37 30.23
CA ALA A 43 -16.20 8.16 30.05
C ALA A 43 -16.69 7.32 28.84
N GLY A 44 -16.35 7.77 27.64
CA GLY A 44 -16.66 7.11 26.37
C GLY A 44 -15.76 5.92 26.14
N LYS A 45 -16.28 4.91 25.46
CA LYS A 45 -15.49 3.72 25.09
C LYS A 45 -14.38 4.13 24.13
N THR A 46 -13.19 3.56 24.24
CA THR A 46 -12.06 3.88 23.35
C THR A 46 -11.60 2.68 22.53
N ALA A 47 -11.17 2.91 21.30
CA ALA A 47 -10.66 1.84 20.44
C ALA A 47 -9.39 2.25 19.69
N CYS A 48 -8.49 1.29 19.50
CA CYS A 48 -7.29 1.45 18.70
C CYS A 48 -7.26 0.43 17.58
N ILE A 49 -7.16 0.89 16.33
CA ILE A 49 -6.92 0.02 15.18
C ILE A 49 -5.46 0.14 14.74
N ARG A 50 -4.82 -1.01 14.53
CA ARG A 50 -3.49 -1.09 13.94
C ARG A 50 -3.50 -1.91 12.67
N THR A 51 -3.12 -1.23 11.61
CA THR A 51 -3.08 -1.78 10.27
C THR A 51 -1.65 -2.19 9.92
N PHE A 52 -1.47 -3.46 9.62
CA PHE A 52 -0.24 -4.02 9.08
C PHE A 52 -0.56 -4.65 7.73
N GLY A 53 0.08 -4.18 6.65
CA GLY A 53 -0.09 -4.86 5.37
C GLY A 53 -0.05 -3.99 4.14
N CYS A 54 -1.00 -4.24 3.24
CA CYS A 54 -1.15 -3.59 1.95
C CYS A 54 -2.36 -2.66 1.92
N GLN A 55 -2.65 -2.06 0.75
CA GLN A 55 -3.77 -1.14 0.57
C GLN A 55 -5.13 -1.78 0.88
N MET A 56 -5.29 -3.09 0.66
CA MET A 56 -6.49 -3.82 1.08
C MET A 56 -6.66 -3.79 2.61
N ASN A 57 -5.57 -3.92 3.38
CA ASN A 57 -5.67 -3.81 4.83
C ASN A 57 -5.99 -2.38 5.27
N VAL A 58 -5.51 -1.35 4.57
CA VAL A 58 -5.89 0.04 4.85
C VAL A 58 -7.39 0.22 4.65
N HIS A 59 -7.91 -0.16 3.47
CA HIS A 59 -9.35 -0.13 3.17
C HIS A 59 -10.19 -0.95 4.17
N ASP A 60 -9.76 -2.18 4.49
CA ASP A 60 -10.43 -3.03 5.49
C ASP A 60 -10.45 -2.34 6.87
N SER A 61 -9.38 -1.62 7.22
CA SER A 61 -9.31 -0.85 8.48
C SER A 61 -10.20 0.38 8.49
N ASP A 62 -10.32 1.11 7.38
CA ASP A 62 -11.24 2.26 7.29
C ASP A 62 -12.68 1.80 7.50
N ARG A 63 -13.03 0.64 6.91
CA ARG A 63 -14.32 -0.03 7.10
C ARG A 63 -14.57 -0.36 8.58
N MET A 64 -13.61 -0.98 9.25
CA MET A 64 -13.70 -1.34 10.67
C MET A 64 -13.76 -0.12 11.58
N LEU A 65 -12.99 0.92 11.27
CA LEU A 65 -12.97 2.17 12.03
C LEU A 65 -14.34 2.86 12.02
N ARG A 66 -15.06 2.79 10.91
CA ARG A 66 -16.44 3.30 10.85
C ARG A 66 -17.38 2.53 11.77
N MET A 67 -17.34 1.20 11.76
CA MET A 67 -18.15 0.37 12.68
C MET A 67 -17.84 0.71 14.15
N ILE A 68 -16.57 0.92 14.47
CA ILE A 68 -16.12 1.35 15.80
C ILE A 68 -16.70 2.72 16.17
N ARG A 69 -16.66 3.70 15.26
CA ARG A 69 -17.22 5.04 15.47
C ARG A 69 -18.75 5.02 15.63
N ASP A 70 -19.45 4.27 14.78
CA ASP A 70 -20.91 4.12 14.84
C ASP A 70 -21.35 3.43 16.15
N ALA A 71 -20.50 2.54 16.70
CA ALA A 71 -20.68 1.93 18.01
C ALA A 71 -20.37 2.87 19.20
N GLY A 72 -20.01 4.13 18.93
CA GLY A 72 -19.74 5.17 19.93
C GLY A 72 -18.34 5.13 20.54
N TYR A 73 -17.37 4.48 19.91
CA TYR A 73 -15.98 4.47 20.39
C TYR A 73 -15.21 5.68 19.87
N ALA A 74 -14.42 6.30 20.74
CA ALA A 74 -13.42 7.28 20.36
C ALA A 74 -12.12 6.58 19.92
N GLU A 75 -11.55 7.00 18.80
CA GLU A 75 -10.29 6.46 18.29
C GLU A 75 -9.10 6.98 19.11
N VAL A 76 -8.24 6.08 19.57
CA VAL A 76 -7.01 6.40 20.28
C VAL A 76 -5.79 5.77 19.60
N GLN A 77 -4.64 6.42 19.78
CA GLN A 77 -3.40 6.07 19.10
C GLN A 77 -2.44 5.24 19.95
N ARG A 78 -2.83 4.77 21.13
CA ARG A 78 -2.00 3.85 21.92
C ARG A 78 -2.83 2.69 22.39
N TYR A 79 -2.21 1.52 22.48
CA TYR A 79 -2.89 0.33 22.99
C TYR A 79 -3.39 0.53 24.41
N GLU A 80 -2.61 1.21 25.25
CA GLU A 80 -2.95 1.30 26.66
C GLU A 80 -4.04 2.32 26.98
N ASP A 81 -4.43 3.11 25.99
CA ASP A 81 -5.52 4.08 26.09
C ASP A 81 -6.84 3.49 25.55
N ALA A 82 -6.82 2.25 25.04
CA ALA A 82 -7.92 1.63 24.31
C ALA A 82 -8.64 0.55 25.12
N ASP A 83 -9.97 0.63 25.19
CA ASP A 83 -10.80 -0.49 25.69
C ASP A 83 -10.76 -1.68 24.71
N VAL A 84 -10.79 -1.40 23.41
CA VAL A 84 -10.77 -2.41 22.34
C VAL A 84 -9.60 -2.16 21.41
N VAL A 85 -8.79 -3.20 21.16
CA VAL A 85 -7.71 -3.14 20.16
C VAL A 85 -8.03 -4.07 19.00
N VAL A 86 -7.98 -3.54 17.77
CA VAL A 86 -8.12 -4.31 16.53
C VAL A 86 -6.79 -4.34 15.80
N LEU A 87 -6.22 -5.52 15.62
CA LEU A 87 -5.04 -5.73 14.78
C LEU A 87 -5.49 -6.23 13.41
N ASN A 88 -5.46 -5.38 12.38
CA ASN A 88 -5.71 -5.78 11.00
C ASN A 88 -4.41 -6.11 10.31
N THR A 89 -4.24 -7.35 9.89
CA THR A 89 -2.91 -7.90 9.60
C THR A 89 -2.81 -8.50 8.20
N CYS A 90 -1.60 -8.50 7.66
CA CYS A 90 -1.24 -9.19 6.43
C CYS A 90 -0.49 -10.49 6.76
N TYR A 91 -0.60 -11.49 5.89
CA TYR A 91 0.13 -12.76 5.98
C TYR A 91 1.17 -12.89 4.86
N VAL A 92 1.12 -12.01 3.86
CA VAL A 92 1.87 -12.16 2.60
C VAL A 92 3.32 -11.70 2.74
N ARG A 93 3.59 -10.69 3.58
CA ARG A 93 4.94 -10.13 3.77
C ARG A 93 5.81 -10.96 4.72
N GLU A 94 7.12 -10.96 4.48
CA GLU A 94 8.11 -11.59 5.37
C GLU A 94 7.99 -11.03 6.79
N ASN A 95 8.13 -11.92 7.78
CA ASN A 95 8.02 -11.65 9.22
C ASN A 95 6.69 -10.99 9.64
N ALA A 96 5.65 -11.03 8.79
CA ALA A 96 4.36 -10.45 9.14
C ALA A 96 3.74 -11.16 10.36
N VAL A 97 3.82 -12.49 10.41
CA VAL A 97 3.32 -13.29 11.54
C VAL A 97 4.12 -13.01 12.82
N ASP A 98 5.45 -12.90 12.74
CA ASP A 98 6.29 -12.65 13.92
C ASP A 98 6.08 -11.25 14.50
N ARG A 99 5.88 -10.24 13.64
CA ARG A 99 5.46 -8.90 14.09
C ARG A 99 4.11 -8.95 14.81
N VAL A 100 3.15 -9.70 14.28
CA VAL A 100 1.84 -9.89 14.92
C VAL A 100 1.97 -10.58 16.26
N ARG A 101 2.80 -11.63 16.38
CA ARG A 101 3.11 -12.29 17.66
C ARG A 101 3.67 -11.32 18.69
N GLY A 102 4.58 -10.41 18.29
CA GLY A 102 5.11 -9.36 19.16
C GLY A 102 4.01 -8.45 19.73
N HIS A 103 3.12 -7.94 18.87
CA HIS A 103 2.00 -7.11 19.31
C HIS A 103 0.98 -7.87 20.16
N LEU A 104 0.67 -9.12 19.81
CA LEU A 104 -0.22 -9.96 20.61
C LEU A 104 0.36 -10.27 21.99
N GLY A 105 1.68 -10.45 22.10
CA GLY A 105 2.37 -10.60 23.38
C GLY A 105 2.22 -9.37 24.28
N GLU A 106 2.41 -8.17 23.71
CA GLU A 106 2.19 -6.90 24.41
C GLU A 106 0.73 -6.75 24.86
N LEU A 107 -0.22 -7.01 23.97
CA LEU A 107 -1.65 -6.91 24.26
C LEU A 107 -2.12 -7.93 25.30
N SER A 108 -1.58 -9.15 25.28
CA SER A 108 -1.87 -10.17 26.29
C SER A 108 -1.44 -9.69 27.69
N ARG A 109 -0.29 -9.02 27.79
CA ARG A 109 0.17 -8.39 29.04
C ARG A 109 -0.77 -7.24 29.45
N LEU A 110 -1.08 -6.31 28.55
CA LEU A 110 -1.96 -5.17 28.84
C LEU A 110 -3.37 -5.61 29.26
N LYS A 111 -3.88 -6.71 28.69
CA LYS A 111 -5.16 -7.31 29.06
C LYS A 111 -5.12 -7.91 30.46
N LYS A 112 -4.04 -8.61 30.84
CA LYS A 112 -3.83 -9.10 32.21
C LYS A 112 -3.71 -7.98 33.24
N GLU A 113 -3.15 -6.83 32.85
CA GLU A 113 -3.09 -5.62 33.67
C GLU A 113 -4.43 -4.86 33.74
N GLY A 114 -5.47 -5.31 33.02
CA GLY A 114 -6.78 -4.67 32.99
C GLY A 114 -6.83 -3.35 32.21
N ARG A 115 -5.76 -3.03 31.44
CA ARG A 115 -5.64 -1.78 30.66
C ARG A 115 -6.33 -1.87 29.29
N VAL A 116 -6.40 -3.08 28.73
CA VAL A 116 -7.15 -3.38 27.50
C VAL A 116 -8.22 -4.41 27.84
N LYS A 117 -9.47 -4.19 27.42
CA LYS A 117 -10.58 -5.09 27.75
C LYS A 117 -10.75 -6.18 26.71
N LYS A 118 -10.67 -5.83 25.43
CA LYS A 118 -10.85 -6.77 24.32
C LYS A 118 -9.82 -6.59 23.21
N VAL A 119 -9.46 -7.69 22.56
CA VAL A 119 -8.54 -7.73 21.42
C VAL A 119 -9.19 -8.50 20.28
N ALA A 120 -9.20 -7.92 19.08
CA ALA A 120 -9.58 -8.59 17.85
C ALA A 120 -8.36 -8.71 16.90
N LEU A 121 -8.17 -9.89 16.32
CA LEU A 121 -7.19 -10.14 15.26
C LEU A 121 -7.95 -10.31 13.94
N THR A 122 -7.65 -9.47 12.96
CA THR A 122 -8.33 -9.47 11.66
C THR A 122 -7.35 -9.52 10.49
N GLY A 123 -7.88 -9.65 9.27
CA GLY A 123 -7.11 -9.63 8.04
C GLY A 123 -6.57 -11.01 7.64
N CYS A 124 -5.53 -11.05 6.81
CA CYS A 124 -5.04 -12.29 6.20
C CYS A 124 -4.48 -13.29 7.24
N VAL A 125 -3.92 -12.82 8.37
CA VAL A 125 -3.48 -13.74 9.43
C VAL A 125 -4.68 -14.34 10.16
N GLY A 126 -5.76 -13.58 10.36
CA GLY A 126 -6.98 -14.11 10.96
C GLY A 126 -7.65 -15.20 10.11
N ALA A 127 -7.49 -15.14 8.78
CA ALA A 127 -7.93 -16.17 7.84
C ALA A 127 -6.95 -17.37 7.71
N ALA A 128 -5.76 -17.30 8.32
CA ALA A 128 -4.75 -18.35 8.22
C ALA A 128 -4.99 -19.47 9.26
N LYS A 129 -4.42 -20.66 9.03
CA LYS A 129 -4.61 -21.83 9.90
C LYS A 129 -4.05 -21.61 11.31
N GLU A 130 -3.02 -20.78 11.43
CA GLU A 130 -2.34 -20.44 12.67
C GLU A 130 -3.17 -19.49 13.56
N SER A 131 -4.27 -18.94 13.07
CA SER A 131 -5.07 -17.96 13.80
C SER A 131 -5.67 -18.54 15.08
N SER A 132 -6.09 -19.81 15.08
CA SER A 132 -6.58 -20.50 16.27
C SER A 132 -5.51 -20.71 17.33
N GLU A 133 -4.27 -20.99 16.92
CA GLU A 133 -3.12 -21.09 17.83
C GLU A 133 -2.86 -19.71 18.47
N LEU A 134 -2.75 -18.67 17.65
CA LEU A 134 -2.55 -17.29 18.11
C LEU A 134 -3.67 -16.84 19.06
N GLN A 135 -4.92 -17.19 18.76
CA GLN A 135 -6.07 -16.86 19.60
C GLN A 135 -5.93 -17.44 21.01
N ASN A 136 -5.63 -18.74 21.08
CA ASN A 136 -5.50 -19.47 22.34
C ASN A 136 -4.27 -19.04 23.14
N THR A 137 -3.12 -18.86 22.48
CA THR A 137 -1.85 -18.52 23.13
C THR A 137 -1.87 -17.11 23.73
N TYR A 138 -2.47 -16.14 23.04
CA TYR A 138 -2.43 -14.74 23.45
C TYR A 138 -3.73 -14.24 24.10
N GLY A 139 -4.79 -15.05 24.09
CA GLY A 139 -6.09 -14.69 24.69
C GLY A 139 -6.85 -13.64 23.88
N VAL A 140 -6.85 -13.79 22.55
CA VAL A 140 -7.59 -12.91 21.62
C VAL A 140 -9.08 -13.23 21.69
N ASP A 141 -9.92 -12.20 21.79
CA ASP A 141 -11.37 -12.37 21.99
C ASP A 141 -12.12 -12.64 20.69
N LEU A 142 -11.63 -12.12 19.57
CA LEU A 142 -12.23 -12.30 18.25
C LEU A 142 -11.15 -12.49 17.19
N VAL A 143 -11.34 -13.49 16.33
CA VAL A 143 -10.53 -13.67 15.13
C VAL A 143 -11.43 -13.58 13.91
N LEU A 144 -11.15 -12.63 13.03
CA LEU A 144 -11.86 -12.47 11.77
C LEU A 144 -10.88 -12.69 10.61
N GLY A 145 -11.33 -13.42 9.60
CA GLY A 145 -10.69 -13.46 8.31
C GLY A 145 -10.96 -12.18 7.51
N THR A 146 -10.67 -12.27 6.21
CA THR A 146 -10.77 -11.13 5.30
C THR A 146 -12.18 -10.93 4.74
N HIS A 147 -13.03 -11.94 4.86
CA HIS A 147 -14.39 -11.95 4.31
C HIS A 147 -15.45 -11.64 5.34
N ASN A 148 -15.16 -11.90 6.62
CA ASN A 148 -16.11 -11.73 7.72
C ASN A 148 -15.79 -10.54 8.63
N THR A 149 -15.15 -9.49 8.10
CA THR A 149 -14.86 -8.26 8.86
C THR A 149 -16.13 -7.55 9.37
N TYR A 150 -17.29 -7.82 8.76
CA TYR A 150 -18.59 -7.32 9.20
C TYR A 150 -19.03 -7.87 10.56
N GLU A 151 -18.52 -9.03 11.00
CA GLU A 151 -18.80 -9.60 12.33
C GLU A 151 -18.18 -8.75 13.45
N LEU A 152 -17.27 -7.82 13.12
CA LEU A 152 -16.77 -6.84 14.09
C LEU A 152 -17.90 -5.98 14.66
N ALA A 153 -18.99 -5.75 13.91
CA ALA A 153 -20.13 -4.95 14.34
C ALA A 153 -20.72 -5.49 15.66
N GLU A 154 -21.01 -6.79 15.73
CA GLU A 154 -21.53 -7.43 16.94
C GLU A 154 -20.54 -7.34 18.11
N PHE A 155 -19.25 -7.54 17.81
CA PHE A 155 -18.18 -7.49 18.81
C PHE A 155 -18.06 -6.11 19.49
N VAL A 156 -18.30 -5.03 18.74
CA VAL A 156 -18.29 -3.66 19.27
C VAL A 156 -19.65 -3.22 19.84
N GLY A 157 -20.70 -4.04 19.68
CA GLY A 157 -22.03 -3.82 20.26
C GLY A 157 -23.04 -3.18 19.30
N LEU A 158 -22.82 -3.26 18.00
CA LEU A 158 -23.82 -2.97 16.97
C LEU A 158 -24.66 -4.23 16.65
N PRO A 159 -25.84 -4.09 16.03
CA PRO A 159 -26.57 -5.24 15.49
C PRO A 159 -25.70 -6.06 14.53
N GLY A 160 -25.90 -7.38 14.52
CA GLY A 160 -25.22 -8.28 13.59
C GLY A 160 -25.47 -7.88 12.13
N MET A 161 -24.42 -7.94 11.32
CA MET A 161 -24.45 -7.66 9.88
C MET A 161 -24.28 -8.98 9.10
N GLU A 162 -24.95 -9.14 7.96
CA GLU A 162 -24.84 -10.35 7.11
C GLU A 162 -23.68 -10.26 6.09
N GLU A 163 -23.20 -11.41 5.58
CA GLU A 163 -22.07 -11.51 4.62
C GLU A 163 -22.31 -10.77 3.30
N THR A 164 -23.55 -10.76 2.83
CA THR A 164 -23.98 -10.00 1.64
C THR A 164 -24.29 -8.54 1.95
N TYR A 165 -24.36 -8.17 3.23
CA TYR A 165 -24.40 -6.81 3.69
C TYR A 165 -22.97 -6.31 3.85
N THR A 166 -22.41 -5.86 2.72
CA THR A 166 -21.63 -4.63 2.82
C THR A 166 -22.71 -3.61 3.14
N PRO A 167 -22.76 -3.00 4.35
CA PRO A 167 -23.60 -1.81 4.47
C PRO A 167 -23.21 -0.89 3.32
N ASP A 168 -24.11 0.00 2.90
CA ASP A 168 -23.65 1.23 2.26
C ASP A 168 -22.65 1.87 3.23
N LEU A 169 -21.38 1.50 3.09
CA LEU A 169 -20.26 2.02 3.82
C LEU A 169 -19.62 2.94 2.79
N PRO A 170 -20.03 4.22 2.76
CA PRO A 170 -19.24 5.19 2.05
C PRO A 170 -17.80 5.10 2.58
N GLY A 171 -16.86 4.82 1.67
CA GLY A 171 -15.46 5.10 1.93
C GLY A 171 -15.35 6.60 2.23
N THR A 172 -14.92 6.94 3.43
CA THR A 172 -14.44 8.29 3.80
C THR A 172 -15.12 9.47 3.09
N GLU A 173 -16.45 9.58 3.16
CA GLU A 173 -17.18 10.72 2.59
C GLU A 173 -16.55 12.04 3.09
N GLY A 174 -16.17 12.92 2.15
CA GLY A 174 -15.45 14.15 2.44
C GLY A 174 -13.92 14.06 2.47
N GLU A 175 -13.31 12.87 2.34
CA GLU A 175 -11.87 12.76 2.09
C GLU A 175 -11.53 12.95 0.62
N HIS A 176 -10.38 13.57 0.36
CA HIS A 176 -9.91 13.86 -0.98
C HIS A 176 -9.50 12.62 -1.80
N GLN A 177 -9.24 11.48 -1.15
CA GLN A 177 -8.90 10.21 -1.82
C GLN A 177 -9.72 9.05 -1.25
N ALA A 178 -10.08 8.08 -2.08
CA ALA A 178 -10.82 6.90 -1.66
C ALA A 178 -10.36 5.64 -2.41
N PHE A 179 -10.42 4.50 -1.72
CA PHE A 179 -10.24 3.18 -2.30
C PHE A 179 -11.59 2.55 -2.62
N VAL A 180 -11.76 2.06 -3.85
CA VAL A 180 -12.99 1.36 -4.27
C VAL A 180 -12.62 -0.06 -4.67
N THR A 181 -13.02 -1.03 -3.87
CA THR A 181 -12.79 -2.46 -4.16
C THR A 181 -13.71 -2.89 -5.29
N ILE A 182 -13.19 -3.34 -6.44
CA ILE A 182 -14.01 -3.79 -7.59
C ILE A 182 -14.18 -5.31 -7.64
N MET A 183 -13.36 -6.04 -6.89
CA MET A 183 -13.39 -7.49 -6.81
C MET A 183 -12.72 -7.99 -5.53
N THR A 184 -13.03 -9.23 -5.16
CA THR A 184 -12.37 -9.96 -4.07
C THR A 184 -11.87 -11.31 -4.54
N GLY A 185 -10.91 -11.88 -3.83
CA GLY A 185 -10.35 -13.21 -4.10
C GLY A 185 -9.51 -13.30 -5.38
N CYS A 186 -8.92 -14.47 -5.61
CA CYS A 186 -8.04 -14.70 -6.75
C CYS A 186 -8.15 -16.15 -7.24
N ASN A 187 -8.23 -16.34 -8.56
CA ASN A 187 -8.30 -17.67 -9.18
C ASN A 187 -6.93 -18.17 -9.67
N TYR A 188 -5.86 -17.38 -9.53
CA TYR A 188 -4.51 -17.80 -9.92
C TYR A 188 -3.89 -18.73 -8.87
N GLN A 189 -3.24 -19.78 -9.34
CA GLN A 189 -2.50 -20.75 -8.52
C GLN A 189 -1.00 -20.54 -8.67
N CYS A 190 -0.53 -19.32 -8.36
CA CYS A 190 0.91 -19.05 -8.33
C CYS A 190 1.56 -19.91 -7.24
N SER A 191 2.66 -20.61 -7.57
CA SER A 191 3.28 -21.60 -6.68
C SER A 191 3.70 -21.03 -5.31
N TYR A 192 3.94 -19.72 -5.22
CA TYR A 192 4.35 -19.01 -3.99
C TYR A 192 3.20 -18.28 -3.26
N CYS A 193 2.00 -18.19 -3.85
CA CYS A 193 0.96 -17.27 -3.39
C CYS A 193 -0.11 -17.97 -2.55
N ILE A 194 -0.30 -17.49 -1.31
CA ILE A 194 -1.32 -18.01 -0.40
C ILE A 194 -2.70 -17.35 -0.56
N VAL A 195 -2.79 -16.27 -1.37
CA VAL A 195 -3.99 -15.44 -1.50
C VAL A 195 -5.26 -16.24 -1.84
N PRO A 196 -5.27 -17.20 -2.78
CA PRO A 196 -6.47 -17.99 -3.07
C PRO A 196 -7.03 -18.73 -1.85
N THR A 197 -6.16 -19.15 -0.94
CA THR A 197 -6.53 -19.85 0.29
C THR A 197 -7.12 -18.90 1.33
N VAL A 198 -6.48 -17.74 1.56
CA VAL A 198 -6.89 -16.82 2.64
C VAL A 198 -7.93 -15.78 2.22
N ARG A 199 -8.05 -15.50 0.91
CA ARG A 199 -9.00 -14.54 0.33
C ARG A 199 -9.97 -15.19 -0.64
N GLY A 200 -10.00 -16.52 -0.74
CA GLY A 200 -11.01 -17.26 -1.50
C GLY A 200 -10.97 -17.06 -3.02
N ARG A 201 -12.00 -17.58 -3.68
CA ARG A 201 -12.17 -17.51 -5.14
C ARG A 201 -12.55 -16.10 -5.58
N MET A 202 -12.15 -15.78 -6.80
CA MET A 202 -12.41 -14.48 -7.41
C MET A 202 -13.91 -14.21 -7.57
N ALA A 203 -14.38 -13.05 -7.10
CA ALA A 203 -15.72 -12.53 -7.32
C ALA A 203 -15.64 -11.05 -7.74
N CYS A 204 -16.26 -10.71 -8.87
CA CYS A 204 -16.31 -9.34 -9.39
C CYS A 204 -17.59 -8.64 -8.95
N ARG A 205 -17.49 -7.35 -8.60
CA ARG A 205 -18.68 -6.51 -8.38
C ARG A 205 -19.28 -6.07 -9.72
N PRO A 206 -20.61 -5.92 -9.83
CA PRO A 206 -21.24 -5.37 -11.02
C PRO A 206 -20.76 -3.96 -11.32
N MET A 207 -20.66 -3.60 -12.61
CA MET A 207 -20.18 -2.28 -13.04
C MET A 207 -21.00 -1.14 -12.43
N GLU A 208 -22.33 -1.24 -12.50
CA GLU A 208 -23.19 -0.15 -12.04
C GLU A 208 -22.99 0.13 -10.55
N GLY A 209 -22.90 -0.91 -9.72
CA GLY A 209 -22.67 -0.73 -8.29
C GLY A 209 -21.31 -0.12 -7.96
N VAL A 210 -20.29 -0.32 -8.80
CA VAL A 210 -18.98 0.37 -8.65
C VAL A 210 -19.10 1.84 -9.07
N VAL A 211 -19.76 2.11 -10.20
CA VAL A 211 -19.92 3.45 -10.77
C VAL A 211 -20.78 4.34 -9.88
N GLU A 212 -21.88 3.82 -9.33
CA GLU A 212 -22.74 4.54 -8.39
C GLU A 212 -21.99 4.90 -7.09
N GLU A 213 -21.18 3.97 -6.56
CA GLU A 213 -20.34 4.25 -5.40
C GLU A 213 -19.33 5.36 -5.71
N VAL A 214 -18.63 5.29 -6.84
CA VAL A 214 -17.71 6.34 -7.29
C VAL A 214 -18.42 7.69 -7.39
N ARG A 215 -19.61 7.74 -7.99
CA ARG A 215 -20.39 8.97 -8.14
C ARG A 215 -20.78 9.56 -6.79
N ARG A 216 -21.18 8.73 -5.81
CA ARG A 216 -21.47 9.17 -4.44
C ARG A 216 -20.23 9.76 -3.77
N LEU A 217 -19.09 9.06 -3.86
CA LEU A 217 -17.82 9.51 -3.28
C LEU A 217 -17.39 10.86 -3.86
N VAL A 218 -17.42 10.99 -5.19
CA VAL A 218 -17.08 12.24 -5.88
C VAL A 218 -18.04 13.36 -5.49
N GLY A 219 -19.35 13.08 -5.42
CA GLY A 219 -20.36 14.03 -4.95
C GLY A 219 -20.16 14.50 -3.50
N SER A 220 -19.45 13.72 -2.68
CA SER A 220 -19.08 14.08 -1.31
C SER A 220 -17.75 14.83 -1.19
N GLY A 221 -17.01 15.03 -2.29
CA GLY A 221 -15.74 15.77 -2.32
C GLY A 221 -14.49 14.92 -2.57
N THR A 222 -14.63 13.61 -2.81
CA THR A 222 -13.50 12.78 -3.23
C THR A 222 -13.00 13.17 -4.62
N LYS A 223 -11.69 13.41 -4.73
CA LYS A 223 -11.05 13.81 -5.98
C LYS A 223 -10.22 12.70 -6.62
N TYR A 224 -9.69 11.78 -5.81
CA TYR A 224 -8.82 10.70 -6.27
C TYR A 224 -9.37 9.33 -5.88
N VAL A 225 -9.88 8.60 -6.86
CA VAL A 225 -10.34 7.22 -6.71
C VAL A 225 -9.25 6.24 -7.09
N THR A 226 -8.98 5.25 -6.24
CA THR A 226 -8.10 4.11 -6.57
C THR A 226 -8.90 2.82 -6.57
N LEU A 227 -8.98 2.15 -7.72
CA LEU A 227 -9.62 0.84 -7.85
C LEU A 227 -8.71 -0.26 -7.27
N LEU A 228 -9.28 -1.08 -6.38
CA LEU A 228 -8.57 -2.14 -5.68
C LEU A 228 -9.17 -3.53 -5.93
N GLY A 229 -8.33 -4.55 -5.79
CA GLY A 229 -8.68 -5.95 -5.86
C GLY A 229 -7.47 -6.82 -5.57
N GLN A 230 -7.53 -8.11 -5.91
CA GLN A 230 -6.35 -8.98 -5.94
C GLN A 230 -5.75 -9.07 -7.35
N THR A 231 -6.59 -8.94 -8.39
CA THR A 231 -6.17 -8.96 -9.80
C THR A 231 -7.13 -8.12 -10.65
N VAL A 232 -7.11 -6.80 -10.49
CA VAL A 232 -8.14 -5.88 -11.01
C VAL A 232 -8.37 -5.99 -12.51
N ASP A 233 -7.32 -6.28 -13.29
CA ASP A 233 -7.40 -6.47 -14.73
C ASP A 233 -8.08 -7.79 -15.15
N ALA A 234 -8.32 -8.70 -14.20
CA ALA A 234 -9.19 -9.87 -14.36
C ALA A 234 -10.69 -9.55 -14.18
N TRP A 235 -11.07 -8.32 -13.81
CA TRP A 235 -12.47 -7.96 -13.62
C TRP A 235 -13.30 -8.22 -14.88
N ARG A 236 -14.45 -8.87 -14.73
CA ARG A 236 -15.41 -9.15 -15.80
C ARG A 236 -16.82 -8.93 -15.26
N GLU A 237 -17.69 -8.39 -16.12
CA GLU A 237 -19.12 -8.35 -15.82
C GLU A 237 -19.71 -9.76 -15.84
N LYS A 238 -20.72 -10.03 -15.00
CA LYS A 238 -21.29 -11.37 -14.84
C LYS A 238 -21.90 -11.94 -16.13
N ASP A 239 -22.40 -11.07 -17.00
CA ASP A 239 -22.97 -11.42 -18.31
C ASP A 239 -21.91 -11.65 -19.41
N GLY A 240 -20.63 -11.42 -19.11
CA GLY A 240 -19.50 -11.61 -20.00
C GLY A 240 -19.30 -10.52 -21.06
N GLY A 241 -20.13 -9.48 -21.09
CA GLY A 241 -20.10 -8.44 -22.12
C GLY A 241 -19.04 -7.36 -21.92
N LYS A 242 -18.62 -7.12 -20.67
CA LYS A 242 -17.70 -6.02 -20.31
C LYS A 242 -16.48 -6.52 -19.56
N ARG A 243 -15.36 -5.81 -19.76
CA ARG A 243 -14.01 -6.11 -19.26
C ARG A 243 -13.53 -4.97 -18.37
N PHE A 244 -12.37 -5.16 -17.75
CA PHE A 244 -11.77 -4.14 -16.89
C PHE A 244 -11.56 -2.79 -17.59
N CYS A 245 -11.19 -2.79 -18.88
CA CYS A 245 -11.05 -1.55 -19.65
C CYS A 245 -12.37 -0.76 -19.71
N ASP A 246 -13.52 -1.42 -19.87
CA ASP A 246 -14.84 -0.77 -19.91
C ASP A 246 -15.22 -0.19 -18.53
N LEU A 247 -14.90 -0.92 -17.45
CA LEU A 247 -15.12 -0.41 -16.09
C LEU A 247 -14.23 0.79 -15.80
N LEU A 248 -12.94 0.70 -16.14
CA LEU A 248 -11.98 1.78 -15.92
C LEU A 248 -12.38 3.04 -16.69
N GLU A 249 -12.80 2.88 -17.95
CA GLU A 249 -13.32 3.98 -18.77
C GLU A 249 -14.54 4.64 -18.12
N ARG A 250 -15.52 3.84 -17.68
CA ARG A 250 -16.74 4.36 -17.06
C ARG A 250 -16.46 5.08 -15.74
N VAL A 251 -15.52 4.58 -14.94
CA VAL A 251 -15.08 5.22 -13.68
C VAL A 251 -14.31 6.51 -13.97
N ALA A 252 -13.46 6.52 -14.99
CA ALA A 252 -12.69 7.70 -15.41
C ALA A 252 -13.58 8.86 -15.91
N ASP A 253 -14.78 8.56 -16.41
CA ASP A 253 -15.77 9.57 -16.78
C ASP A 253 -16.47 10.22 -15.58
N GLU A 254 -16.44 9.59 -14.40
CA GLU A 254 -17.16 10.05 -13.21
C GLU A 254 -16.23 10.67 -12.16
N ALA A 255 -14.98 10.20 -12.07
CA ALA A 255 -14.01 10.64 -11.08
C ALA A 255 -12.97 11.61 -11.66
N PRO A 256 -12.61 12.71 -10.94
CA PRO A 256 -11.64 13.68 -11.43
C PRO A 256 -10.23 13.11 -11.64
N ARG A 257 -9.85 12.11 -10.83
CA ARG A 257 -8.57 11.42 -10.90
C ARG A 257 -8.73 9.96 -10.53
N VAL A 258 -8.24 9.07 -11.37
CA VAL A 258 -8.39 7.62 -11.23
C VAL A 258 -7.06 6.91 -11.33
N TRP A 259 -6.87 5.92 -10.47
CA TRP A 259 -5.80 4.95 -10.61
C TRP A 259 -6.29 3.56 -10.23
N PHE A 260 -5.48 2.53 -10.48
CA PHE A 260 -5.74 1.16 -10.10
C PHE A 260 -4.42 0.45 -9.81
N THR A 261 -4.46 -0.59 -8.99
CA THR A 261 -3.28 -1.43 -8.71
C THR A 261 -3.68 -2.88 -8.55
N THR A 262 -2.71 -3.78 -8.35
CA THR A 262 -2.86 -5.25 -8.30
C THR A 262 -3.27 -5.86 -9.65
N SER A 263 -2.39 -5.78 -10.64
CA SER A 263 -2.63 -6.34 -11.99
C SER A 263 -1.88 -7.66 -12.22
N HIS A 264 -2.28 -8.43 -13.23
CA HIS A 264 -1.59 -9.65 -13.64
C HIS A 264 -1.28 -9.62 -15.13
N PRO A 265 -0.02 -9.76 -15.58
CA PRO A 265 0.34 -9.55 -16.99
C PRO A 265 -0.48 -10.36 -18.00
N SER A 266 -0.93 -11.58 -17.66
CA SER A 266 -1.83 -12.36 -18.51
C SER A 266 -3.14 -11.66 -18.88
N ASN A 267 -3.69 -10.81 -18.00
CA ASN A 267 -5.00 -10.16 -18.18
C ASN A 267 -4.91 -8.75 -18.71
N MET A 268 -3.75 -8.09 -18.60
CA MET A 268 -3.58 -6.71 -19.04
C MET A 268 -3.79 -6.58 -20.56
N GLU A 269 -4.90 -6.01 -21.00
CA GLU A 269 -5.20 -5.85 -22.42
C GLU A 269 -4.53 -4.59 -22.98
N ASP A 270 -4.09 -4.65 -24.25
CA ASP A 270 -3.50 -3.49 -24.94
C ASP A 270 -4.46 -2.28 -24.94
N ARG A 271 -5.78 -2.53 -24.98
CA ARG A 271 -6.81 -1.48 -24.85
C ARG A 271 -6.73 -0.77 -23.50
N THR A 272 -6.58 -1.51 -22.39
CA THR A 272 -6.42 -0.91 -21.06
C THR A 272 -5.18 -0.02 -21.01
N LEU A 273 -4.07 -0.46 -21.61
CA LEU A 273 -2.81 0.30 -21.62
C LEU A 273 -2.93 1.60 -22.42
N ARG A 274 -3.59 1.57 -23.59
CA ARG A 274 -3.85 2.76 -24.40
C ARG A 274 -4.81 3.72 -23.71
N LEU A 275 -5.85 3.20 -23.07
CA LEU A 275 -6.83 4.00 -22.34
C LEU A 275 -6.19 4.89 -21.27
N ILE A 276 -5.11 4.44 -20.61
CA ILE A 276 -4.35 5.25 -19.64
C ILE A 276 -3.81 6.54 -20.28
N GLY A 277 -3.36 6.48 -21.54
CA GLY A 277 -2.87 7.66 -22.27
C GLY A 277 -3.97 8.47 -22.96
N GLU A 278 -5.13 7.86 -23.23
CA GLU A 278 -6.27 8.51 -23.91
C GLU A 278 -7.14 9.33 -22.95
N LYS A 279 -7.26 8.94 -21.68
CA LYS A 279 -8.10 9.60 -20.68
C LYS A 279 -7.26 10.45 -19.73
N GLU A 280 -7.47 11.77 -19.76
CA GLU A 280 -6.76 12.73 -18.91
C GLU A 280 -7.01 12.54 -17.41
N THR A 281 -8.15 11.94 -17.03
CA THR A 281 -8.48 11.65 -15.63
C THR A 281 -7.78 10.40 -15.09
N ILE A 282 -7.15 9.57 -15.94
CA ILE A 282 -6.39 8.40 -15.49
C ILE A 282 -4.94 8.80 -15.27
N VAL A 283 -4.41 8.52 -14.08
CA VAL A 283 -3.00 8.76 -13.79
C VAL A 283 -2.15 7.86 -14.66
N GLY A 284 -1.14 8.43 -15.32
CA GLY A 284 -0.17 7.79 -16.21
C GLY A 284 0.81 6.85 -15.50
N ARG A 285 0.32 6.04 -14.56
CA ARG A 285 1.09 5.10 -13.74
C ARG A 285 0.58 3.68 -13.92
N LEU A 286 1.49 2.78 -14.25
CA LEU A 286 1.23 1.35 -14.32
C LEU A 286 1.99 0.60 -13.23
N HIS A 287 1.28 -0.25 -12.50
CA HIS A 287 1.87 -1.26 -11.63
C HIS A 287 1.56 -2.65 -12.17
N LEU A 288 2.57 -3.35 -12.69
CA LEU A 288 2.40 -4.63 -13.40
C LEU A 288 3.42 -5.68 -12.93
N PRO A 289 3.12 -6.45 -11.87
CA PRO A 289 4.02 -7.45 -11.29
C PRO A 289 4.47 -8.59 -12.21
N VAL A 290 5.75 -8.59 -12.60
CA VAL A 290 6.38 -9.65 -13.41
C VAL A 290 6.88 -10.84 -12.60
N GLN A 291 7.31 -10.60 -11.36
CA GLN A 291 7.90 -11.57 -10.42
C GLN A 291 9.31 -12.06 -10.79
N SER A 292 9.57 -12.40 -12.06
CA SER A 292 10.91 -12.76 -12.55
C SER A 292 11.04 -12.43 -14.04
N GLY A 293 12.26 -12.15 -14.52
CA GLY A 293 12.53 -12.02 -15.95
C GLY A 293 12.90 -13.33 -16.64
N SER A 294 13.07 -14.43 -15.91
CA SER A 294 13.37 -15.73 -16.48
C SER A 294 12.11 -16.48 -16.88
N ASP A 295 12.08 -16.95 -18.13
CA ASP A 295 11.00 -17.79 -18.64
C ASP A 295 10.87 -19.12 -17.88
N ARG A 296 11.99 -19.66 -17.37
CA ARG A 296 12.01 -20.87 -16.55
C ARG A 296 11.38 -20.59 -15.19
N MET A 297 11.73 -19.47 -14.56
CA MET A 297 11.15 -19.09 -13.28
C MET A 297 9.70 -18.68 -13.39
N LEU A 298 9.30 -17.95 -14.43
CA LEU A 298 7.90 -17.61 -14.72
C LEU A 298 7.04 -18.87 -14.86
N ARG A 299 7.59 -19.96 -15.45
CA ARG A 299 6.93 -21.28 -15.47
C ARG A 299 6.83 -21.89 -14.08
N ALA A 300 7.93 -21.98 -13.33
CA ALA A 300 7.92 -22.49 -11.95
C ALA A 300 7.01 -21.69 -11.00
N MET A 301 6.79 -20.42 -11.29
CA MET A 301 5.89 -19.51 -10.58
C MET A 301 4.42 -19.58 -11.05
N HIS A 302 4.11 -20.42 -12.04
CA HIS A 302 2.79 -20.57 -12.68
C HIS A 302 2.21 -19.26 -13.23
N ARG A 303 3.06 -18.41 -13.83
CA ARG A 303 2.63 -17.09 -14.32
C ARG A 303 1.84 -17.15 -15.64
N GLY A 304 2.04 -18.19 -16.46
CA GLY A 304 1.28 -18.38 -17.71
C GLY A 304 1.62 -17.37 -18.82
N TYR A 305 2.78 -16.72 -18.74
CA TYR A 305 3.34 -15.87 -19.78
C TYR A 305 4.87 -15.96 -19.79
N LYS A 306 5.47 -15.39 -20.84
CA LYS A 306 6.91 -15.28 -21.05
C LYS A 306 7.38 -13.84 -20.94
N ALA A 307 8.68 -13.64 -20.71
CA ALA A 307 9.30 -12.32 -20.60
C ALA A 307 9.04 -11.45 -21.85
N ASP A 308 9.10 -12.01 -23.06
CA ASP A 308 8.85 -11.25 -24.30
C ASP A 308 7.42 -10.72 -24.41
N ARG A 309 6.43 -11.52 -23.95
CA ARG A 309 5.03 -11.06 -23.90
C ARG A 309 4.87 -9.91 -22.89
N TYR A 310 5.65 -9.93 -21.82
CA TYR A 310 5.69 -8.84 -20.85
C TYR A 310 6.32 -7.57 -21.47
N ARG A 311 7.47 -7.69 -22.13
CA ARG A 311 8.14 -6.57 -22.84
C ARG A 311 7.19 -5.87 -23.81
N ARG A 312 6.48 -6.63 -24.65
CA ARG A 312 5.47 -6.09 -25.58
C ARG A 312 4.40 -5.26 -24.89
N LYS A 313 3.95 -5.65 -23.69
CA LYS A 313 2.95 -4.85 -22.93
C LYS A 313 3.57 -3.56 -22.43
N ILE A 314 4.81 -3.60 -21.98
CA ILE A 314 5.52 -2.40 -21.55
C ILE A 314 5.75 -1.45 -22.74
N GLU A 315 6.08 -1.97 -23.92
CA GLU A 315 6.17 -1.17 -25.15
C GLU A 315 4.86 -0.44 -25.44
N VAL A 316 3.72 -1.16 -25.46
CA VAL A 316 2.39 -0.55 -25.66
C VAL A 316 2.09 0.52 -24.60
N PHE A 317 2.43 0.28 -23.34
CA PHE A 317 2.25 1.28 -22.27
C PHE A 317 3.13 2.51 -22.49
N ARG A 318 4.41 2.33 -22.85
CA ARG A 318 5.36 3.43 -23.08
C ARG A 318 5.01 4.21 -24.35
N GLU A 319 4.41 3.59 -25.35
CA GLU A 319 3.87 4.29 -26.52
C GLU A 319 2.67 5.17 -26.14
N ALA A 320 1.75 4.64 -25.32
CA ALA A 320 0.56 5.37 -24.88
C ALA A 320 0.88 6.47 -23.85
N VAL A 321 1.85 6.22 -22.96
CA VAL A 321 2.22 7.11 -21.85
C VAL A 321 3.76 7.20 -21.75
N PRO A 322 4.43 7.94 -22.67
CA PRO A 322 5.90 7.99 -22.74
C PRO A 322 6.58 8.39 -21.42
N ASP A 323 5.98 9.38 -20.77
CA ASP A 323 6.45 9.96 -19.51
C ASP A 323 5.89 9.25 -18.27
N GLY A 324 5.07 8.21 -18.46
CA GLY A 324 4.40 7.52 -17.37
C GLY A 324 5.37 6.81 -16.43
N THR A 325 4.90 6.50 -15.23
CA THR A 325 5.68 5.72 -14.24
C THR A 325 5.31 4.24 -14.33
N LEU A 326 6.32 3.39 -14.36
CA LEU A 326 6.17 1.94 -14.39
C LEU A 326 6.77 1.32 -13.12
N SER A 327 5.98 0.48 -12.47
CA SER A 327 6.41 -0.29 -11.31
C SER A 327 6.06 -1.77 -11.43
N THR A 328 6.82 -2.62 -10.73
CA THR A 328 6.64 -4.08 -10.73
C THR A 328 6.94 -4.67 -9.36
N ASP A 329 6.61 -5.94 -9.17
CA ASP A 329 7.14 -6.78 -8.10
C ASP A 329 8.13 -7.79 -8.68
N ILE A 330 9.20 -8.08 -7.93
CA ILE A 330 10.21 -9.08 -8.26
C ILE A 330 10.48 -9.94 -7.01
N ILE A 331 10.52 -11.26 -7.19
CA ILE A 331 10.88 -12.21 -6.13
C ILE A 331 12.24 -12.80 -6.49
N VAL A 332 13.25 -12.55 -5.65
CA VAL A 332 14.59 -13.17 -5.76
C VAL A 332 14.71 -14.34 -4.78
N GLY A 333 15.52 -15.33 -5.12
CA GLY A 333 15.75 -16.49 -4.27
C GLY A 333 14.58 -17.48 -4.24
N HIS A 334 13.69 -17.43 -5.25
CA HIS A 334 12.66 -18.46 -5.40
C HIS A 334 13.33 -19.85 -5.49
N PRO A 335 12.76 -20.91 -4.90
CA PRO A 335 13.31 -22.25 -4.97
C PRO A 335 13.66 -22.64 -6.41
N GLY A 336 14.87 -23.13 -6.57
CA GLY A 336 15.45 -23.51 -7.85
C GLY A 336 16.10 -22.39 -8.66
N GLU A 337 16.02 -21.11 -8.27
CA GLU A 337 16.54 -19.97 -9.05
C GLU A 337 18.08 -20.02 -9.23
N THR A 338 18.53 -20.09 -10.48
CA THR A 338 19.95 -20.14 -10.84
C THR A 338 20.52 -18.75 -11.14
N GLU A 339 21.84 -18.64 -11.31
CA GLU A 339 22.47 -17.36 -11.70
C GLU A 339 22.00 -16.89 -13.08
N ALA A 340 21.80 -17.81 -14.03
CA ALA A 340 21.30 -17.47 -15.36
C ALA A 340 19.89 -16.86 -15.31
N ASP A 341 19.02 -17.37 -14.43
CA ASP A 341 17.67 -16.83 -14.26
C ASP A 341 17.68 -15.41 -13.66
N HIS A 342 18.61 -15.17 -12.74
CA HIS A 342 18.82 -13.86 -12.15
C HIS A 342 19.37 -12.86 -13.17
N GLU A 343 20.32 -13.27 -14.01
CA GLU A 343 20.80 -12.44 -15.13
C GLU A 343 19.69 -12.09 -16.12
N GLU A 344 18.81 -13.02 -16.47
CA GLU A 344 17.62 -12.75 -17.29
C GLU A 344 16.67 -11.75 -16.62
N THR A 345 16.53 -11.82 -15.29
CA THR A 345 15.76 -10.85 -14.50
C THR A 345 16.38 -9.46 -14.56
N LEU A 346 17.70 -9.33 -14.41
CA LEU A 346 18.39 -8.04 -14.55
C LEU A 346 18.27 -7.47 -15.97
N ARG A 347 18.35 -8.30 -17.01
CA ARG A 347 18.13 -7.86 -18.40
C ARG A 347 16.73 -7.31 -18.58
N LEU A 348 15.70 -8.01 -18.11
CA LEU A 348 14.33 -7.50 -18.20
C LEU A 348 14.16 -6.17 -17.45
N VAL A 349 14.82 -6.00 -16.30
CA VAL A 349 14.77 -4.75 -15.52
C VAL A 349 15.32 -3.57 -16.33
N GLU A 350 16.45 -3.75 -17.02
CA GLU A 350 17.02 -2.73 -17.91
C GLU A 350 16.13 -2.52 -19.15
N ASP A 351 15.67 -3.59 -19.81
CA ASP A 351 14.84 -3.53 -21.03
C ASP A 351 13.54 -2.72 -20.79
N CYS A 352 12.87 -2.95 -19.66
CA CYS A 352 11.61 -2.28 -19.33
C CYS A 352 11.79 -0.90 -18.67
N ALA A 353 13.01 -0.56 -18.25
CA ALA A 353 13.36 0.69 -17.57
C ALA A 353 12.36 1.05 -16.46
N PHE A 354 12.20 0.15 -15.47
CA PHE A 354 11.27 0.37 -14.34
C PHE A 354 11.64 1.62 -13.53
N ASP A 355 10.63 2.42 -13.19
CA ASP A 355 10.76 3.60 -12.32
C ASP A 355 10.77 3.22 -10.83
N SER A 356 10.21 2.06 -10.48
CA SER A 356 10.31 1.48 -9.15
C SER A 356 10.02 -0.02 -9.17
N ALA A 357 10.44 -0.75 -8.14
CA ALA A 357 10.08 -2.14 -7.96
C ALA A 357 9.97 -2.50 -6.49
N TYR A 358 8.97 -3.30 -6.14
CA TYR A 358 8.95 -3.99 -4.87
C TYR A 358 9.72 -5.31 -5.03
N VAL A 359 10.96 -5.30 -4.54
CA VAL A 359 11.81 -6.49 -4.56
C VAL A 359 11.62 -7.23 -3.24
N PHE A 360 11.37 -8.53 -3.32
CA PHE A 360 11.19 -9.40 -2.18
C PHE A 360 12.18 -10.55 -2.24
N LYS A 361 12.80 -10.88 -1.11
CA LYS A 361 13.41 -12.19 -0.96
C LYS A 361 12.28 -13.21 -0.81
N PHE A 362 12.42 -14.36 -1.46
CA PHE A 362 11.45 -15.44 -1.32
C PHE A 362 11.29 -15.80 0.15
N SER A 363 10.04 -15.95 0.58
CA SER A 363 9.69 -16.30 1.94
C SER A 363 8.65 -17.41 1.87
N PRO A 364 8.97 -18.63 2.32
CA PRO A 364 8.07 -19.76 2.19
C PRO A 364 6.77 -19.50 2.96
N ARG A 365 5.65 -19.89 2.36
CA ARG A 365 4.32 -19.82 2.98
C ARG A 365 3.76 -21.21 3.11
N LYS A 366 3.38 -21.59 4.33
CA LYS A 366 2.86 -22.93 4.62
C LYS A 366 1.65 -23.23 3.72
N GLY A 367 1.68 -24.38 3.06
CA GLY A 367 0.62 -24.80 2.13
C GLY A 367 0.73 -24.22 0.72
N THR A 368 1.88 -23.66 0.34
CA THR A 368 2.20 -23.27 -1.04
C THR A 368 3.20 -24.25 -1.64
N GLU A 369 3.11 -24.53 -2.94
CA GLU A 369 4.00 -25.43 -3.66
C GLU A 369 5.46 -25.00 -3.55
N ALA A 370 5.74 -23.70 -3.68
CA ALA A 370 7.10 -23.17 -3.53
C ALA A 370 7.65 -23.41 -2.11
N ALA A 371 6.81 -23.46 -1.06
CA ALA A 371 7.29 -23.82 0.26
C ALA A 371 7.71 -25.30 0.37
N GLU A 372 7.06 -26.19 -0.39
CA GLU A 372 7.45 -27.60 -0.50
C GLU A 372 8.74 -27.75 -1.31
N MET A 373 8.85 -27.05 -2.46
CA MET A 373 10.06 -26.99 -3.28
C MET A 373 11.29 -26.50 -2.49
N ALA A 374 11.09 -25.55 -1.58
CA ALA A 374 12.17 -25.00 -0.76
C ALA A 374 12.84 -26.08 0.11
N ALA A 375 12.20 -27.20 0.40
CA ALA A 375 12.83 -28.29 1.15
C ALA A 375 14.05 -28.89 0.43
N GLU A 376 14.10 -28.79 -0.91
CA GLU A 376 15.12 -29.42 -1.74
C GLU A 376 15.94 -28.40 -2.55
N GLU A 377 15.31 -27.31 -2.99
CA GLU A 377 15.90 -26.35 -3.94
C GLU A 377 16.09 -24.94 -3.34
N THR A 378 16.37 -24.83 -2.04
CA THR A 378 16.60 -23.52 -1.39
C THR A 378 17.80 -22.78 -1.99
N VAL A 379 17.59 -21.51 -2.32
CA VAL A 379 18.68 -20.59 -2.65
C VAL A 379 19.26 -20.03 -1.33
N PRO A 380 20.59 -20.05 -1.13
CA PRO A 380 21.22 -19.49 0.06
C PRO A 380 20.83 -18.01 0.31
N ASP A 381 20.70 -17.61 1.57
CA ASP A 381 20.27 -16.24 1.93
C ASP A 381 21.28 -15.18 1.48
N ASP A 382 22.58 -15.46 1.54
CA ASP A 382 23.63 -14.55 1.07
C ASP A 382 23.53 -14.31 -0.44
N VAL A 383 23.20 -15.35 -1.21
CA VAL A 383 22.91 -15.25 -2.65
C VAL A 383 21.64 -14.44 -2.88
N SER A 384 20.55 -14.75 -2.17
CA SER A 384 19.28 -14.02 -2.28
C SER A 384 19.43 -12.54 -1.92
N GLN A 385 20.22 -12.23 -0.89
CA GLN A 385 20.57 -10.88 -0.46
C GLN A 385 21.40 -10.14 -1.51
N LYS A 386 22.40 -10.81 -2.11
CA LYS A 386 23.18 -10.25 -3.22
C LYS A 386 22.26 -9.90 -4.40
N ARG A 387 21.39 -10.83 -4.80
CA ARG A 387 20.43 -10.66 -5.91
C ARG A 387 19.46 -9.51 -5.64
N PHE A 388 18.90 -9.45 -4.44
CA PHE A 388 18.04 -8.35 -3.99
C PHE A 388 18.71 -6.99 -4.21
N LEU A 389 19.96 -6.83 -3.76
CA LEU A 389 20.71 -5.58 -3.91
C LEU A 389 21.03 -5.25 -5.37
N GLN A 390 21.30 -6.26 -6.21
CA GLN A 390 21.55 -6.05 -7.63
C GLN A 390 20.30 -5.55 -8.36
N VAL A 391 19.14 -6.17 -8.14
CA VAL A 391 17.87 -5.73 -8.73
C VAL A 391 17.53 -4.31 -8.26
N LEU A 392 17.64 -4.04 -6.95
CA LEU A 392 17.35 -2.72 -6.39
C LEU A 392 18.21 -1.63 -7.06
N ARG A 393 19.52 -1.85 -7.19
CA ARG A 393 20.43 -0.89 -7.83
C ARG A 393 20.12 -0.67 -9.31
N ALA A 394 19.77 -1.73 -10.04
CA ALA A 394 19.40 -1.63 -11.45
C ALA A 394 18.14 -0.76 -11.63
N VAL A 395 17.11 -1.01 -10.81
CA VAL A 395 15.88 -0.20 -10.79
C VAL A 395 16.16 1.24 -10.38
N GLU A 396 16.96 1.48 -9.34
CA GLU A 396 17.33 2.84 -8.94
C GLU A 396 18.12 3.60 -10.00
N GLY A 397 18.97 2.89 -10.77
CA GLY A 397 19.67 3.43 -11.92
C GLY A 397 18.70 3.88 -13.03
N ASN A 398 17.73 3.03 -13.38
CA ASN A 398 16.66 3.36 -14.31
C ASN A 398 15.84 4.57 -13.85
N ALA A 399 15.33 4.52 -12.63
CA ALA A 399 14.50 5.57 -12.05
C ALA A 399 15.23 6.91 -11.98
N SER A 400 16.51 6.91 -11.58
CA SER A 400 17.33 8.12 -11.56
C SER A 400 17.50 8.76 -12.94
N ARG A 401 17.71 7.94 -14.00
CA ARG A 401 17.82 8.44 -15.37
C ARG A 401 16.50 9.07 -15.84
N ARG A 402 15.38 8.37 -15.62
CA ARG A 402 14.05 8.83 -16.02
C ARG A 402 13.61 10.09 -15.25
N ASN A 403 13.75 10.09 -13.93
CA ASN A 403 13.37 11.23 -13.08
C ASN A 403 14.22 12.48 -13.39
N ARG A 404 15.51 12.31 -13.73
CA ARG A 404 16.36 13.46 -14.10
C ARG A 404 15.87 14.18 -15.35
N ALA A 405 15.24 13.47 -16.29
CA ALA A 405 14.65 14.08 -17.47
C ALA A 405 13.46 15.00 -17.15
N LYS A 406 12.85 14.88 -15.96
CA LYS A 406 11.79 15.76 -15.48
C LYS A 406 12.30 17.08 -14.89
N VAL A 407 13.59 17.19 -14.56
CA VAL A 407 14.14 18.43 -14.01
C VAL A 407 13.99 19.56 -15.03
N GLY A 408 13.43 20.68 -14.58
CA GLY A 408 13.09 21.83 -15.40
C GLY A 408 11.65 21.82 -15.93
N ALA A 409 10.93 20.70 -15.89
CA ALA A 409 9.54 20.64 -16.32
C ALA A 409 8.62 21.38 -15.34
N LEU A 410 7.57 22.02 -15.86
CA LEU A 410 6.47 22.56 -15.06
C LEU A 410 5.39 21.49 -14.99
N GLU A 411 5.06 21.02 -13.79
CA GLU A 411 4.12 19.92 -13.58
C GLU A 411 2.98 20.38 -12.68
N GLU A 412 1.75 19.92 -12.99
CA GLU A 412 0.62 20.03 -12.09
C GLU A 412 0.68 18.86 -11.09
N ILE A 413 0.64 19.18 -9.79
CA ILE A 413 0.91 18.25 -8.70
C ILE A 413 -0.32 18.17 -7.81
N TYR A 414 -0.91 16.98 -7.71
CA TYR A 414 -1.98 16.69 -6.77
C TYR A 414 -1.42 16.48 -5.36
N VAL A 415 -1.81 17.28 -4.37
CA VAL A 415 -1.35 17.13 -2.99
C VAL A 415 -2.02 15.92 -2.34
N ARG A 416 -1.24 14.87 -2.07
CA ARG A 416 -1.70 13.63 -1.42
C ARG A 416 -1.63 13.72 0.10
N HIS A 417 -0.57 14.33 0.61
CA HIS A 417 -0.38 14.54 2.05
C HIS A 417 0.11 15.96 2.29
N GLY A 418 -0.41 16.60 3.33
CA GLY A 418 0.00 17.94 3.74
C GLY A 418 1.44 17.98 4.26
N ARG A 419 1.85 19.13 4.79
CA ARG A 419 3.23 19.34 5.26
C ARG A 419 3.65 18.28 6.27
N THR A 420 4.79 17.63 5.99
CA THR A 420 5.51 16.80 6.96
C THR A 420 6.51 17.66 7.75
N GLY A 421 7.20 17.08 8.75
CA GLY A 421 8.10 17.80 9.66
C GLY A 421 9.19 18.68 8.99
N GLU A 422 9.50 18.44 7.71
CA GLU A 422 10.43 19.26 6.91
C GLU A 422 9.76 20.44 6.17
N GLY A 423 8.47 20.68 6.36
CA GLY A 423 7.74 21.81 5.77
C GLY A 423 7.31 21.60 4.31
N ARG A 424 7.50 20.41 3.74
CA ARG A 424 7.05 20.05 2.38
C ARG A 424 5.84 19.13 2.41
N ALA A 425 4.93 19.34 1.46
CA ALA A 425 3.82 18.43 1.18
C ALA A 425 4.29 17.33 0.22
N ILE A 426 3.60 16.19 0.23
CA ILE A 426 3.83 15.07 -0.69
C ILE A 426 2.71 15.08 -1.72
N GLY A 427 3.08 15.24 -2.98
CA GLY A 427 2.15 15.23 -4.10
C GLY A 427 2.48 14.19 -5.16
N GLU A 428 1.65 14.15 -6.20
CA GLU A 428 1.78 13.23 -7.32
C GLU A 428 1.45 13.94 -8.64
N THR A 429 2.31 13.82 -9.64
CA THR A 429 2.06 14.36 -11.00
C THR A 429 1.03 13.53 -11.76
N TRP A 430 0.53 14.00 -12.90
CA TRP A 430 -0.28 13.18 -13.81
C TRP A 430 0.47 11.99 -14.40
N SER A 431 1.78 12.10 -14.59
CA SER A 431 2.65 10.96 -14.95
C SER A 431 2.89 9.96 -13.81
N GLY A 432 2.38 10.24 -12.60
CA GLY A 432 2.42 9.34 -11.45
C GLY A 432 3.72 9.40 -10.63
N HIS A 433 4.55 10.42 -10.82
CA HIS A 433 5.75 10.65 -10.03
C HIS A 433 5.37 11.21 -8.66
N ALA A 434 5.98 10.67 -7.60
CA ALA A 434 5.92 11.29 -6.27
C ALA A 434 6.76 12.58 -6.24
N VAL A 435 6.23 13.63 -5.65
CA VAL A 435 6.88 14.95 -5.59
C VAL A 435 6.84 15.51 -4.17
N HIS A 436 7.99 15.95 -3.66
CA HIS A 436 8.04 16.82 -2.49
C HIS A 436 7.93 18.27 -2.96
N VAL A 437 6.91 18.99 -2.47
CA VAL A 437 6.61 20.36 -2.89
C VAL A 437 6.50 21.29 -1.68
N PRO A 438 7.22 22.43 -1.65
CA PRO A 438 7.15 23.42 -0.58
C PRO A 438 5.86 24.26 -0.69
N THR A 439 4.72 23.67 -0.33
CA THR A 439 3.41 24.35 -0.38
C THR A 439 2.66 24.22 0.94
N GLY A 440 1.76 25.17 1.20
CA GLY A 440 0.77 25.13 2.28
C GLY A 440 -0.59 24.55 1.85
N ALA A 441 -0.72 24.16 0.58
CA ALA A 441 -1.95 23.60 0.03
C ALA A 441 -2.43 22.37 0.81
N ALA A 442 -3.75 22.26 0.96
CA ALA A 442 -4.39 21.15 1.65
C ALA A 442 -4.36 19.88 0.78
N PRO A 443 -4.41 18.69 1.40
CA PRO A 443 -4.63 17.44 0.66
C PRO A 443 -5.89 17.54 -0.22
N GLY A 444 -5.77 17.13 -1.48
CA GLY A 444 -6.83 17.27 -2.48
C GLY A 444 -6.74 18.52 -3.35
N GLU A 445 -5.83 19.44 -3.07
CA GLU A 445 -5.58 20.58 -3.93
C GLU A 445 -4.53 20.27 -4.99
N TYR A 446 -4.53 21.06 -6.06
CA TYR A 446 -3.53 21.02 -7.10
C TYR A 446 -2.62 22.24 -6.97
N VAL A 447 -1.33 22.03 -7.19
CA VAL A 447 -0.34 23.10 -7.31
C VAL A 447 0.49 22.89 -8.56
N THR A 448 0.78 23.96 -9.28
CA THR A 448 1.67 23.92 -10.43
C THR A 448 3.04 24.36 -9.99
N ALA A 449 4.07 23.53 -10.16
CA ALA A 449 5.43 23.87 -9.74
C ALA A 449 6.47 23.30 -10.68
N ARG A 450 7.62 23.97 -10.77
CA ARG A 450 8.75 23.51 -11.57
C ARG A 450 9.53 22.46 -10.79
N ILE A 451 9.89 21.35 -11.44
CA ILE A 451 10.77 20.35 -10.86
C ILE A 451 12.21 20.88 -10.88
N GLU A 452 12.84 21.00 -9.72
CA GLU A 452 14.20 21.54 -9.55
C GLU A 452 15.22 20.45 -9.26
N GLY A 453 14.78 19.32 -8.71
CA GLY A 453 15.63 18.21 -8.36
C GLY A 453 14.93 16.87 -8.54
N ALA A 454 15.73 15.82 -8.62
CA ALA A 454 15.25 14.45 -8.77
C ALA A 454 16.15 13.49 -7.97
N GLY A 455 15.52 12.69 -7.11
CA GLY A 455 16.09 11.46 -6.56
C GLY A 455 15.59 10.23 -7.34
N PRO A 456 16.06 9.03 -6.97
CA PRO A 456 15.60 7.79 -7.60
C PRO A 456 14.11 7.52 -7.33
N HIS A 457 13.58 7.91 -6.17
CA HIS A 457 12.22 7.54 -5.74
C HIS A 457 11.25 8.73 -5.67
N VAL A 458 11.74 9.96 -5.84
CA VAL A 458 10.95 11.18 -5.61
C VAL A 458 11.53 12.36 -6.39
N LEU A 459 10.66 13.25 -6.85
CA LEU A 459 11.02 14.54 -7.42
C LEU A 459 10.94 15.64 -6.37
N TYR A 460 11.69 16.72 -6.57
CA TYR A 460 11.66 17.90 -5.72
C TYR A 460 11.24 19.10 -6.56
N ALA A 461 10.12 19.70 -6.19
CA ALA A 461 9.62 20.91 -6.82
C ALA A 461 10.10 22.16 -6.07
N GLY A 462 10.24 23.26 -6.82
CA GLY A 462 10.41 24.61 -6.28
C GLY A 462 9.09 25.16 -5.72
N GLU A 463 9.07 26.47 -5.44
CA GLU A 463 7.84 27.13 -5.04
C GLU A 463 6.77 27.05 -6.15
N PRO A 464 5.49 26.92 -5.80
CA PRO A 464 4.41 26.92 -6.78
C PRO A 464 4.44 28.19 -7.65
N ALA A 465 4.26 28.01 -8.95
CA ALA A 465 4.00 29.12 -9.87
C ALA A 465 2.55 29.56 -9.67
N PHE A 466 2.34 30.81 -9.26
CA PHE A 466 1.02 31.43 -9.07
C PHE A 466 0.30 31.70 -10.39
#